data_AF-A0A2T5J8K1-F1
#
_entry.id   AF-A0A2T5J8K1-F1
#
_cell.length_a   1.000
_cell.length_b   1.000
_cell.length_c   1.000
_cell.angle_alpha   90.00
_cell.angle_beta   90.00
_cell.angle_gamma   90.00
#
_symmetry.space_group_name_H-M   'P 1'
#
loop_
_entity.id
_entity.type
_entity.pdbx_description
1 polymer ?
#
loop_
_entity_poly.entity_id
_entity_poly.type
_entity_poly.pdbx_seq_one_letter_code
_entity_poly.pdbx_strand_id
1 'polypeptide(L)'
;MAKQQSKPQPKAAPKPKADERLVDKYFRELPQAYPTAVDRGVLLISALLILLGFTGLFWALPFPYLSFLGKNNGFINWASFLMALAGYFYYRLSPVLCYLVIFILFVFAYLITRLLVWQNAGGPSLMVISDLEIVLGAIGFYGVSLRNRRTTQWEALNLLFISVAWYLGKLLKKIGARY
;
A
#
# COMPACT_ATOMS: atom_id res chain seq x y z
N MET A 1 -50.02 -20.04 -13.53
CA MET A 1 -49.46 -19.57 -12.25
C MET A 1 -47.95 -19.80 -12.26
N ALA A 2 -47.17 -18.77 -12.64
CA ALA A 2 -45.72 -18.86 -12.71
C ALA A 2 -45.10 -18.49 -11.35
N LYS A 3 -44.33 -19.42 -10.76
CA LYS A 3 -43.62 -19.23 -9.50
C LYS A 3 -42.54 -18.15 -9.67
N GLN A 4 -42.74 -17.02 -9.00
CA GLN A 4 -41.78 -15.93 -8.92
C GLN A 4 -40.61 -16.38 -8.03
N GLN A 5 -39.48 -16.74 -8.66
CA GLN A 5 -38.25 -17.09 -7.95
C GLN A 5 -37.72 -15.84 -7.23
N SER A 6 -37.66 -15.90 -5.90
CA SER A 6 -37.08 -14.86 -5.06
C SER A 6 -35.58 -14.79 -5.30
N LYS A 7 -35.10 -13.64 -5.79
CA LYS A 7 -33.67 -13.33 -5.86
C LYS A 7 -33.08 -13.39 -4.43
N PRO A 8 -31.92 -14.05 -4.21
CA PRO A 8 -31.28 -14.05 -2.92
C PRO A 8 -30.88 -12.61 -2.56
N GLN A 9 -31.40 -12.11 -1.45
CA GLN A 9 -31.01 -10.83 -0.88
C GLN A 9 -29.51 -10.86 -0.53
N PRO A 10 -28.74 -9.80 -0.84
CA PRO A 10 -27.36 -9.71 -0.39
C PRO A 10 -27.34 -9.70 1.14
N LYS A 11 -26.59 -10.63 1.75
CA LYS A 11 -26.39 -10.68 3.21
C LYS A 11 -26.02 -9.28 3.71
N ALA A 12 -26.86 -8.73 4.59
CA ALA A 12 -26.66 -7.42 5.19
C ALA A 12 -25.29 -7.37 5.88
N ALA A 13 -24.50 -6.33 5.57
CA ALA A 13 -23.19 -6.13 6.17
C ALA A 13 -23.33 -5.97 7.70
N PRO A 14 -22.40 -6.52 8.50
CA PRO A 14 -22.45 -6.40 9.95
C PRO A 14 -22.35 -4.92 10.35
N LYS A 15 -23.31 -4.46 11.17
CA LYS A 15 -23.42 -3.07 11.62
C LYS A 15 -22.14 -2.62 12.36
N PRO A 16 -21.74 -1.34 12.24
CA PRO A 16 -20.60 -0.79 12.98
C PRO A 16 -20.82 -0.93 14.49
N LYS A 17 -19.78 -1.34 15.22
CA LYS A 17 -19.79 -1.32 16.69
C LYS A 17 -19.29 0.05 17.17
N ALA A 18 -19.84 0.55 18.27
CA ALA A 18 -19.52 1.89 18.79
C ALA A 18 -18.01 2.09 19.09
N ASP A 19 -17.28 1.02 19.42
CA ASP A 19 -15.82 1.01 19.65
C ASP A 19 -15.04 0.21 18.58
N GLU A 20 -15.50 0.22 17.33
CA GLU A 20 -14.79 -0.47 16.25
C GLU A 20 -13.47 0.24 15.93
N ARG A 21 -12.34 -0.50 16.01
CA ARG A 21 -11.04 0.04 15.62
C ARG A 21 -11.05 0.48 14.17
N LEU A 22 -10.38 1.58 13.86
CA LEU A 22 -10.31 2.13 12.51
C LEU A 22 -9.78 1.11 11.49
N VAL A 23 -8.79 0.30 11.88
CA VAL A 23 -8.26 -0.79 11.03
C VAL A 23 -9.31 -1.85 10.69
N ASP A 24 -10.17 -2.21 11.64
CA ASP A 24 -11.21 -3.23 11.44
C ASP A 24 -12.32 -2.70 10.51
N LYS A 25 -12.67 -1.41 10.66
CA LYS A 25 -13.58 -0.73 9.73
C LYS A 25 -13.07 -0.81 8.30
N TYR A 26 -11.83 -0.41 8.04
CA TYR A 26 -11.27 -0.47 6.68
C TYR A 26 -11.14 -1.90 6.18
N PHE A 27 -10.82 -2.86 7.05
CA PHE A 27 -10.69 -4.26 6.65
C PHE A 27 -12.02 -4.91 6.29
N ARG A 28 -13.12 -4.39 6.84
CA ARG A 28 -14.48 -4.74 6.45
C ARG A 28 -14.89 -4.08 5.14
N GLU A 29 -14.52 -2.82 4.91
CA GLU A 29 -14.87 -2.05 3.72
C GLU A 29 -14.14 -2.52 2.45
N LEU A 30 -12.84 -2.84 2.56
CA LEU A 30 -12.02 -3.24 1.41
C LEU A 30 -12.58 -4.42 0.59
N PRO A 31 -13.00 -5.55 1.18
CA PRO A 31 -13.62 -6.64 0.43
C PRO A 31 -15.06 -6.33 -0.05
N GLN A 32 -15.72 -5.30 0.49
CA GLN A 32 -17.03 -4.86 -0.01
C GLN A 32 -16.89 -3.97 -1.25
N ALA A 33 -15.87 -3.11 -1.26
CA ALA A 33 -15.49 -2.29 -2.40
C ALA A 33 -14.90 -3.14 -3.54
N TYR A 34 -14.07 -4.13 -3.20
CA TYR A 34 -13.38 -5.00 -4.15
C TYR A 34 -13.72 -6.47 -3.86
N PRO A 35 -14.87 -6.97 -4.35
CA PRO A 35 -15.39 -8.29 -3.96
C PRO A 35 -14.58 -9.44 -4.56
N THR A 36 -14.06 -9.31 -5.78
CA THR A 36 -13.32 -10.40 -6.42
C THR A 36 -11.90 -10.52 -5.85
N ALA A 37 -11.33 -11.73 -5.89
CA ALA A 37 -9.95 -11.95 -5.48
C ALA A 37 -8.96 -11.26 -6.44
N VAL A 38 -9.29 -11.22 -7.73
CA VAL A 38 -8.50 -10.58 -8.79
C VAL A 38 -8.42 -9.08 -8.54
N ASP A 39 -9.53 -8.40 -8.27
CA ASP A 39 -9.55 -6.95 -8.00
C ASP A 39 -8.66 -6.59 -6.82
N ARG A 40 -8.75 -7.36 -5.73
CA ARG A 40 -7.91 -7.15 -4.53
C ARG A 40 -6.44 -7.44 -4.79
N GLY A 41 -6.14 -8.45 -5.62
CA GLY A 41 -4.78 -8.76 -6.03
C GLY A 41 -4.17 -7.65 -6.89
N VAL A 42 -4.91 -7.14 -7.88
CA VAL A 42 -4.50 -6.00 -8.70
C VAL A 42 -4.31 -4.75 -7.84
N LEU A 43 -5.23 -4.49 -6.90
CA LEU A 43 -5.11 -3.36 -5.97
C LEU A 43 -3.85 -3.46 -5.10
N LEU A 44 -3.56 -4.66 -4.56
CA LEU A 44 -2.35 -4.89 -3.77
C LEU A 44 -1.08 -4.64 -4.59
N ILE A 45 -0.98 -5.22 -5.79
CA ILE A 45 0.19 -5.05 -6.65
C ILE A 45 0.36 -3.58 -7.04
N SER A 46 -0.76 -2.91 -7.35
CA SER A 46 -0.76 -1.48 -7.66
C SER A 46 -0.24 -0.64 -6.48
N ALA A 47 -0.69 -0.94 -5.26
CA ALA A 47 -0.22 -0.25 -4.06
C ALA A 47 1.28 -0.48 -3.81
N LEU A 48 1.78 -1.71 -4.01
CA LEU A 48 3.20 -2.04 -3.85
C LEU A 48 4.06 -1.33 -4.91
N LEU A 49 3.63 -1.32 -6.18
CA LEU A 49 4.34 -0.62 -7.25
C LEU A 49 4.39 0.90 -7.02
N ILE A 50 3.25 1.50 -6.67
CA ILE A 50 3.19 2.94 -6.36
C ILE A 50 4.09 3.27 -5.16
N LEU A 51 4.04 2.47 -4.10
CA LEU A 51 4.86 2.70 -2.91
C LEU A 51 6.36 2.52 -3.20
N LEU A 52 6.74 1.52 -4.00
CA LEU A 52 8.12 1.31 -4.44
C LEU A 52 8.61 2.48 -5.30
N GLY A 53 7.82 2.88 -6.30
CA GLY A 53 8.16 3.98 -7.20
C GLY A 53 8.27 5.32 -6.49
N PHE A 54 7.34 5.67 -5.60
CA PHE A 54 7.50 6.88 -4.78
C PHE A 54 8.74 6.82 -3.88
N THR A 55 9.04 5.65 -3.31
CA THR A 55 10.25 5.49 -2.48
C THR A 55 11.51 5.70 -3.34
N GLY A 56 11.57 5.14 -4.55
CA GLY A 56 12.69 5.32 -5.48
C GLY A 56 12.84 6.75 -5.99
N LEU A 57 11.72 7.43 -6.27
CA LEU A 57 11.73 8.83 -6.71
C LEU A 57 12.25 9.75 -5.61
N PHE A 58 11.79 9.58 -4.36
CA PHE A 58 12.31 10.32 -3.22
C PHE A 58 13.77 9.95 -2.89
N TRP A 59 14.19 8.72 -3.20
CA TRP A 59 15.59 8.31 -3.03
C TRP A 59 16.52 9.02 -4.02
N ALA A 60 16.05 9.25 -5.25
CA ALA A 60 16.83 9.89 -6.31
C ALA A 60 17.01 11.41 -6.11
N LEU A 61 16.19 12.04 -5.27
CA LEU A 61 16.28 13.48 -5.00
C LEU A 61 17.59 13.83 -4.25
N PRO A 62 18.29 14.91 -4.64
CA PRO A 62 19.47 15.36 -3.93
C PRO A 62 19.09 15.75 -2.49
N PHE A 63 19.83 15.20 -1.53
CA PHE A 63 19.62 15.46 -0.11
C PHE A 63 20.75 16.33 0.45
N PRO A 64 20.45 17.39 1.22
CA PRO A 64 21.49 18.26 1.77
C PRO A 64 22.40 17.48 2.73
N TYR A 65 23.70 17.79 2.69
CA TYR A 65 24.64 17.22 3.64
C TYR A 65 24.35 17.73 5.05
N LEU A 66 24.16 16.80 5.99
CA LEU A 66 23.87 17.13 7.38
C LEU A 66 25.13 16.86 8.21
N SER A 67 25.86 17.92 8.58
CA SER A 67 27.16 17.81 9.26
C SER A 67 27.12 16.97 10.55
N PHE A 68 26.01 17.03 11.29
CA PHE A 68 25.82 16.27 12.53
C PHE A 68 25.73 14.74 12.33
N LEU A 69 25.42 14.26 11.12
CA LEU A 69 25.34 12.82 10.83
C LEU A 69 26.72 12.18 10.59
N GLY A 70 27.76 12.97 10.30
CA GLY A 70 29.11 12.45 10.07
C GLY A 70 29.12 11.30 9.04
N LYS A 71 29.60 10.12 9.47
CA LYS A 71 29.66 8.88 8.66
C LYS A 71 28.29 8.31 8.26
N ASN A 72 27.22 8.76 8.93
CA ASN A 72 25.86 8.34 8.62
C ASN A 72 25.21 9.21 7.53
N ASN A 73 25.92 10.21 6.98
CA ASN A 73 25.44 10.92 5.80
C ASN A 73 25.27 9.95 4.64
N GLY A 74 24.05 9.91 4.08
CA GLY A 74 23.65 8.95 3.05
C GLY A 74 22.68 7.87 3.55
N PHE A 75 22.59 7.61 4.85
CA PHE A 75 21.53 6.73 5.41
C PHE A 75 20.19 7.44 5.60
N ILE A 76 20.24 8.76 5.81
CA ILE A 76 19.06 9.62 5.86
C ILE A 76 18.98 10.38 4.54
N ASN A 77 17.84 10.25 3.87
CA ASN A 77 17.49 10.99 2.67
C ASN A 77 15.97 11.29 2.66
N TRP A 78 15.46 11.85 1.58
CA TRP A 78 14.03 12.15 1.44
C TRP A 78 13.14 10.90 1.52
N ALA A 79 13.63 9.74 1.05
CA ALA A 79 12.90 8.47 1.20
C ALA A 79 12.80 8.04 2.67
N SER A 80 13.80 8.32 3.52
CA SER A 80 13.72 8.05 4.96
C SER A 80 12.56 8.80 5.62
N PHE A 81 12.30 10.05 5.24
CA PHE A 81 11.15 10.81 5.74
C PHE A 81 9.83 10.25 5.23
N LEU A 82 9.77 9.86 3.95
CA LEU A 82 8.59 9.19 3.38
C LEU A 82 8.28 7.88 4.13
N MET A 83 9.30 7.08 4.41
CA MET A 83 9.15 5.84 5.17
C MET A 83 8.67 6.10 6.61
N ALA A 84 9.19 7.14 7.27
CA ALA A 84 8.74 7.54 8.60
C ALA A 84 7.27 8.00 8.61
N LEU A 85 6.86 8.79 7.61
CA LEU A 85 5.47 9.24 7.45
C LEU A 85 4.53 8.06 7.20
N ALA A 86 4.92 7.13 6.33
CA ALA A 86 4.18 5.89 6.10
C ALA A 86 4.08 5.07 7.39
N GLY A 87 5.19 4.88 8.10
CA GLY A 87 5.23 4.19 9.39
C GLY A 87 4.27 4.81 10.41
N TYR A 88 4.27 6.14 10.55
CA TYR A 88 3.33 6.84 11.43
C TYR A 88 1.86 6.62 11.03
N PHE A 89 1.55 6.68 9.74
CA PHE A 89 0.21 6.38 9.23
C PHE A 89 -0.25 4.97 9.64
N TYR A 90 0.58 3.94 9.43
CA TYR A 90 0.22 2.57 9.82
C TYR A 90 0.25 2.34 11.33
N TYR A 91 1.09 3.05 12.08
CA TYR A 91 1.11 3.01 13.54
C TYR A 91 -0.23 3.43 14.13
N ARG A 92 -0.88 4.45 13.55
CA ARG A 92 -2.23 4.91 13.94
C ARG A 92 -3.32 3.87 13.67
N LEU A 93 -3.09 2.91 12.78
CA LEU A 93 -4.01 1.79 12.51
C LEU A 93 -3.75 0.60 13.45
N SER A 94 -2.48 0.19 13.56
CA SER A 94 -2.02 -0.89 14.42
C SER A 94 -0.49 -0.82 14.53
N PRO A 95 0.07 -0.82 15.75
CA PRO A 95 1.52 -0.92 15.94
C PRO A 95 2.14 -2.16 15.29
N VAL A 96 1.44 -3.30 15.30
CA VAL A 96 1.95 -4.55 14.70
C VAL A 96 2.01 -4.43 13.18
N LEU A 97 0.96 -3.87 12.55
CA LEU A 97 0.97 -3.63 11.10
C LEU A 97 2.04 -2.61 10.69
N CYS A 98 2.31 -1.61 11.53
CA CYS A 98 3.40 -0.65 11.31
C CYS A 98 4.75 -1.36 11.14
N TYR A 99 5.11 -2.26 12.06
CA TYR A 99 6.38 -3.00 11.94
C TYR A 99 6.48 -3.82 10.66
N LEU A 100 5.38 -4.46 10.23
CA LEU A 100 5.36 -5.22 8.98
C LEU A 100 5.47 -4.33 7.74
N VAL A 101 4.83 -3.17 7.73
CA VAL A 101 4.97 -2.23 6.62
C VAL A 101 6.38 -1.63 6.58
N ILE A 102 6.95 -1.27 7.73
CA ILE A 102 8.35 -0.83 7.81
C ILE A 102 9.29 -1.91 7.26
N PHE A 103 9.03 -3.18 7.56
CA PHE A 103 9.80 -4.29 6.98
C PHE A 103 9.69 -4.33 5.44
N ILE A 104 8.49 -4.15 4.87
CA ILE A 104 8.32 -4.02 3.41
C ILE A 104 9.12 -2.83 2.86
N LEU A 105 9.09 -1.69 3.55
CA LEU A 105 9.85 -0.50 3.14
C LEU A 105 11.36 -0.73 3.18
N PHE A 106 11.88 -1.54 4.11
CA PHE A 106 13.28 -1.96 4.09
C PHE A 106 13.60 -2.87 2.89
N VAL A 107 12.69 -3.77 2.52
CA VAL A 107 12.82 -4.56 1.28
C VAL A 107 12.87 -3.63 0.06
N PHE A 108 12.01 -2.61 0.01
CA PHE A 108 12.03 -1.62 -1.07
C PHE A 108 13.31 -0.80 -1.10
N ALA A 109 13.81 -0.36 0.05
CA ALA A 109 15.11 0.31 0.16
C ALA A 109 16.24 -0.58 -0.38
N TYR A 110 16.22 -1.88 -0.08
CA TYR A 110 17.17 -2.83 -0.66
C TYR A 110 17.02 -2.91 -2.20
N LEU A 111 15.81 -3.06 -2.74
CA LEU A 111 15.59 -3.09 -4.18
C LEU A 111 16.08 -1.81 -4.87
N ILE A 112 15.82 -0.65 -4.29
CA ILE A 112 16.26 0.65 -4.81
C ILE A 112 17.79 0.74 -4.84
N THR A 113 18.48 0.29 -3.79
CA THR A 113 19.96 0.28 -3.82
C THR A 113 20.51 -0.66 -4.90
N ARG A 114 19.84 -1.79 -5.18
CA ARG A 114 20.19 -2.66 -6.31
C ARG A 114 19.95 -1.98 -7.66
N LEU A 115 18.85 -1.24 -7.82
CA LEU A 115 18.58 -0.45 -9.02
C LEU A 115 19.62 0.66 -9.21
N LEU A 116 20.06 1.30 -8.14
CA LEU A 116 21.10 2.33 -8.19
C LEU A 116 22.46 1.75 -8.63
N VAL A 117 22.81 0.56 -8.14
CA VAL A 117 24.00 -0.18 -8.63
C VAL A 117 23.86 -0.49 -10.12
N TRP A 118 22.68 -0.90 -10.58
CA TRP A 118 22.43 -1.16 -12.00
C TRP A 118 22.53 0.10 -12.86
N GLN A 119 21.97 1.22 -12.41
CA GLN A 119 22.13 2.51 -13.05
C GLN A 119 23.61 2.89 -13.20
N ASN A 120 24.40 2.72 -12.14
CA ASN A 120 25.84 3.02 -12.17
C ASN A 120 26.63 2.10 -13.12
N ALA A 121 26.09 0.91 -13.43
CA ALA A 121 26.63 -0.01 -14.42
C ALA A 121 26.14 0.27 -15.86
N GLY A 122 25.48 1.41 -16.09
CA GLY A 122 24.94 1.81 -17.40
C GLY A 122 23.47 1.45 -17.64
N GLY A 123 22.75 0.99 -16.61
CA GLY A 123 21.31 0.77 -16.66
C GLY A 123 20.50 2.07 -16.71
N PRO A 124 19.16 1.96 -16.86
CA PRO A 124 18.27 3.12 -16.85
C PRO A 124 18.35 3.91 -15.54
N SER A 125 18.01 5.20 -15.58
CA SER A 125 17.98 6.01 -14.37
C SER A 125 16.88 5.53 -13.41
N LEU A 126 17.17 5.62 -12.11
CA LEU A 126 16.26 5.26 -11.03
C LEU A 126 14.95 6.04 -11.15
N MET A 127 15.01 7.32 -11.52
CA MET A 127 13.82 8.15 -11.74
C MET A 127 12.91 7.56 -12.82
N VAL A 128 13.46 7.12 -13.96
CA VAL A 128 12.66 6.52 -15.05
C VAL A 128 12.03 5.20 -14.61
N ILE A 129 12.76 4.36 -13.87
CA ILE A 129 12.22 3.10 -13.35
C ILE A 129 11.10 3.38 -12.34
N SER A 130 11.32 4.33 -11.43
CA SER A 130 10.32 4.75 -10.43
C SER A 130 9.06 5.34 -11.07
N ASP A 131 9.20 6.18 -12.10
CA ASP A 131 8.08 6.71 -12.86
C ASP A 131 7.29 5.59 -13.55
N LEU A 132 7.98 4.61 -14.13
CA LEU A 132 7.34 3.45 -14.75
C LEU A 132 6.54 2.63 -13.72
N GLU A 133 7.11 2.37 -12.53
CA GLU A 133 6.42 1.67 -11.45
C GLU A 133 5.15 2.41 -11.00
N ILE A 134 5.24 3.73 -10.84
CA ILE A 134 4.09 4.59 -10.50
C ILE A 134 3.03 4.51 -11.59
N VAL A 135 3.40 4.65 -12.86
CA VAL A 135 2.46 4.60 -14.00
C VAL A 135 1.78 3.25 -14.09
N LEU A 136 2.54 2.14 -14.01
CA LEU A 136 1.98 0.79 -14.05
C LEU A 136 1.02 0.53 -12.87
N GLY A 137 1.41 0.95 -11.67
CA GLY A 137 0.56 0.85 -10.49
C GLY A 137 -0.69 1.73 -10.61
N ALA A 138 -0.58 2.95 -11.15
CA ALA A 138 -1.70 3.84 -11.38
C ALA A 138 -2.69 3.28 -12.41
N ILE A 139 -2.21 2.68 -13.50
CA ILE A 139 -3.05 1.99 -14.49
C ILE A 139 -3.81 0.83 -13.83
N GLY A 140 -3.13 0.01 -13.03
CA GLY A 140 -3.77 -1.08 -12.29
C GLY A 140 -4.84 -0.59 -11.31
N PHE A 141 -4.51 0.43 -10.53
CA PHE A 141 -5.42 1.05 -9.56
C PHE A 141 -6.63 1.68 -10.25
N TYR A 142 -6.43 2.41 -11.33
CA TYR A 142 -7.51 3.04 -12.08
C TYR A 142 -8.41 1.99 -12.73
N GLY A 143 -7.81 0.94 -13.32
CA GLY A 143 -8.55 -0.16 -13.92
C GLY A 143 -9.47 -0.89 -12.94
N VAL A 144 -9.04 -1.11 -11.69
CA VAL A 144 -9.90 -1.71 -10.67
C VAL A 144 -10.91 -0.72 -10.10
N SER A 145 -10.55 0.56 -9.97
CA SER A 145 -11.44 1.60 -9.43
C SER A 145 -12.58 1.94 -10.38
N LEU A 146 -12.36 1.91 -11.70
CA LEU A 146 -13.42 2.07 -12.70
C LEU A 146 -14.50 0.98 -12.62
N ARG A 147 -14.12 -0.25 -12.26
CA ARG A 147 -15.06 -1.36 -12.09
C ARG A 147 -15.94 -1.19 -10.85
N ASN A 148 -15.47 -0.41 -9.86
CA ASN A 148 -16.16 -0.20 -8.61
C ASN A 148 -16.89 1.16 -8.59
N ARG A 149 -18.20 1.15 -8.81
CA ARG A 149 -19.04 2.37 -8.79
C ARG A 149 -19.55 2.79 -7.42
N ARG A 150 -19.18 2.07 -6.35
CA ARG A 150 -19.75 2.28 -5.00
C ARG A 150 -18.89 3.17 -4.10
N THR A 151 -17.63 3.39 -4.46
CA THR A 151 -16.69 4.20 -3.65
C THR A 151 -16.36 5.50 -4.36
N THR A 152 -16.21 6.56 -3.59
CA THR A 152 -15.63 7.82 -4.10
C THR A 152 -14.14 7.63 -4.44
N GLN A 153 -13.57 8.55 -5.21
CA GLN A 153 -12.14 8.49 -5.56
C GLN A 153 -11.24 8.60 -4.32
N TRP A 154 -11.62 9.43 -3.35
CA TRP A 154 -10.92 9.55 -2.07
C TRP A 154 -10.96 8.27 -1.24
N GLU A 155 -12.11 7.60 -1.20
CA GLU A 155 -12.24 6.29 -0.56
C GLU A 155 -11.39 5.23 -1.27
N ALA A 156 -11.39 5.21 -2.60
CA ALA A 156 -10.57 4.28 -3.38
C ALA A 156 -9.07 4.48 -3.10
N LEU A 157 -8.59 5.73 -3.02
CA LEU A 157 -7.20 6.04 -2.66
C LEU A 157 -6.87 5.59 -1.23
N ASN A 158 -7.77 5.82 -0.27
CA ASN A 158 -7.57 5.31 1.09
C ASN A 158 -7.48 3.78 1.09
N LEU A 159 -8.38 3.09 0.37
CA LEU A 159 -8.37 1.64 0.27
C LEU A 159 -7.15 1.07 -0.47
N LEU A 160 -6.56 1.82 -1.41
CA LEU A 160 -5.30 1.46 -2.06
C LEU A 160 -4.19 1.30 -1.00
N PHE A 161 -3.98 2.30 -0.14
CA PHE A 161 -2.97 2.20 0.92
C PHE A 161 -3.32 1.12 1.94
N ILE A 162 -4.60 1.01 2.33
CA ILE A 162 -5.02 -0.05 3.26
C ILE A 162 -4.86 -1.46 2.68
N SER A 163 -4.84 -1.64 1.36
CA SER A 163 -4.73 -2.97 0.73
C SER A 163 -3.51 -3.76 1.21
N VAL A 164 -2.35 -3.12 1.38
CA VAL A 164 -1.12 -3.74 1.89
C VAL A 164 -1.35 -4.23 3.33
N ALA A 165 -1.83 -3.35 4.20
CA ALA A 165 -2.15 -3.69 5.59
C ALA A 165 -3.19 -4.81 5.70
N TRP A 166 -4.20 -4.83 4.83
CA TRP A 166 -5.24 -5.86 4.82
C TRP A 166 -4.68 -7.26 4.53
N TYR A 167 -3.79 -7.38 3.55
CA TYR A 167 -3.14 -8.64 3.24
C TYR A 167 -2.20 -9.09 4.38
N LEU A 168 -1.47 -8.15 5.00
CA LEU A 168 -0.65 -8.43 6.18
C LEU A 168 -1.51 -8.90 7.37
N GLY A 169 -2.64 -8.25 7.63
CA GLY A 169 -3.56 -8.67 8.68
C GLY A 169 -4.19 -10.04 8.42
N LYS A 170 -4.45 -10.38 7.15
CA LYS A 170 -4.83 -11.75 6.77
C LYS A 170 -3.72 -12.76 7.07
N LEU A 171 -2.47 -12.44 6.75
CA LEU A 171 -1.32 -13.29 7.04
C LEU A 171 -1.17 -13.49 8.55
N LEU A 172 -1.26 -12.42 9.35
CA LEU A 172 -1.22 -12.48 10.81
C LEU A 172 -2.33 -13.36 11.40
N LYS A 173 -3.57 -13.20 10.92
CA LYS A 173 -4.69 -14.07 11.31
C LYS A 173 -4.44 -15.54 10.99
N LYS A 174 -3.82 -15.83 9.84
CA LYS A 174 -3.50 -17.20 9.43
C LYS A 174 -2.47 -17.85 10.36
N ILE A 175 -1.56 -17.08 10.94
CA ILE A 175 -0.55 -17.57 11.90
C ILE A 175 -0.97 -17.42 13.37
N GLY A 176 -2.21 -16.99 13.64
CA GLY A 176 -2.74 -16.82 15.00
C GLY A 176 -2.26 -15.57 15.75
N ALA A 177 -1.53 -14.66 15.08
CA ALA A 177 -1.05 -13.42 15.67
C ALA A 177 -2.13 -12.33 15.67
N ARG A 178 -2.19 -11.56 16.76
CA ARG A 178 -3.06 -10.38 16.87
C ARG A 178 -2.33 -9.12 16.38
N TYR A 179 -3.10 -8.16 15.87
CA TYR A 179 -2.62 -6.85 15.45
C TYR A 179 -3.64 -5.78 15.83
#